data_AF-A0A814MKN9-F1
#
_entry.id   AF-A0A814MKN9-F1
#
_cell.length_a   1.000
_cell.length_b   1.000
_cell.length_c   1.000
_cell.angle_alpha   90.00
_cell.angle_beta   90.00
_cell.angle_gamma   90.00
#
_symmetry.space_group_name_H-M   'P 1'
#
loop_
_entity.id
_entity.type
_entity.pdbx_description
1 polymer ?
#
loop_
_entity_poly.entity_id
_entity_poly.type
_entity_poly.pdbx_seq_one_letter_code
_entity_poly.pdbx_strand_id
1 'polypeptide(L)'
;GIYTADEFGKSLAYCSGVKKNGNESCCMLLCEVALGNTHMVTDKTSSDYRAQLDTSKDQSRTAHGSSIPDPRYTIIRDSGVRMPLGEIIACKNAQHLTHVCTHNEYIIADSSQIVIRYIVQFVR
;
A
#
# COMPACT_ATOMS: atom_id res chain seq x y z
N GLY A 1 -12.68 2.63 -1.18
CA GLY A 1 -11.76 3.78 -1.16
C GLY A 1 -10.71 3.60 -2.22
N ILE A 2 -9.64 4.39 -2.16
CA ILE A 2 -8.46 4.31 -3.00
C ILE A 2 -7.43 3.44 -2.28
N TYR A 3 -6.88 2.43 -2.96
CA TYR A 3 -5.95 1.47 -2.40
C TYR A 3 -4.53 1.76 -2.87
N THR A 4 -3.60 1.87 -1.93
CA THR A 4 -2.16 1.94 -2.21
C THR A 4 -1.41 0.86 -1.42
N ALA A 5 -0.19 0.56 -1.85
CA ALA A 5 0.70 -0.41 -1.22
C ALA A 5 2.11 0.17 -1.16
N ASP A 6 2.90 -0.33 -0.22
CA ASP A 6 4.33 -0.03 -0.05
C ASP A 6 5.24 -1.07 -0.72
N GLU A 7 4.67 -2.10 -1.33
CA GLU A 7 5.37 -3.14 -2.06
C GLU A 7 5.03 -3.11 -3.55
N PHE A 8 6.05 -2.97 -4.40
CA PHE A 8 5.90 -2.97 -5.86
C PHE A 8 5.21 -4.24 -6.38
N GLY A 9 5.62 -5.41 -5.88
CA GLY A 9 5.08 -6.71 -6.30
C GLY A 9 3.56 -6.85 -6.10
N LYS A 10 3.02 -6.22 -5.05
CA LYS A 10 1.58 -6.17 -4.84
C LYS A 10 0.85 -5.33 -5.89
N SER A 11 1.29 -4.09 -6.08
CA SER A 11 0.67 -3.20 -7.07
C SER A 11 0.87 -3.73 -8.50
N LEU A 12 1.97 -4.44 -8.76
CA LEU A 12 2.28 -5.06 -10.04
C LEU A 12 1.16 -6.01 -10.51
N ALA A 13 0.55 -6.78 -9.60
CA ALA A 13 -0.53 -7.72 -9.91
C ALA A 13 -1.80 -7.03 -10.47
N TYR A 14 -1.95 -5.71 -10.25
CA TYR A 14 -3.08 -4.91 -10.74
C TYR A 14 -2.76 -4.10 -11.98
N CYS A 15 -1.52 -4.11 -12.45
CA CYS A 15 -1.13 -3.42 -13.67
C CYS A 15 -1.44 -4.34 -14.87
N SER A 16 -2.31 -3.91 -15.79
CA SER A 16 -2.52 -4.53 -17.10
C SER A 16 -1.76 -3.72 -18.14
N GLY A 17 -0.79 -4.33 -18.82
CA GLY A 17 0.02 -3.63 -19.80
C GLY A 17 -0.54 -3.64 -21.21
N VAL A 18 0.09 -2.85 -22.07
CA VAL A 18 -0.16 -2.86 -23.51
C VAL A 18 0.95 -3.67 -24.17
N LYS A 19 0.56 -4.70 -24.93
CA LYS A 19 1.50 -5.52 -25.69
C LYS A 19 1.89 -4.83 -26.99
N LYS A 20 3.19 -4.65 -27.21
CA LYS A 20 3.75 -4.14 -28.47
C LYS A 20 5.06 -4.86 -28.75
N ASN A 21 5.18 -5.45 -29.94
CA ASN A 21 6.39 -6.15 -30.40
C ASN A 21 6.88 -7.25 -29.43
N GLY A 22 5.95 -8.00 -28.82
CA GLY A 22 6.28 -9.09 -27.88
C GLY A 22 6.55 -8.65 -26.44
N ASN A 23 6.74 -7.36 -26.19
CA ASN A 23 6.94 -6.80 -24.84
C ASN A 23 5.63 -6.24 -24.28
N GLU A 24 5.40 -6.39 -22.97
CA GLU A 24 4.26 -5.79 -22.28
C GLU A 24 4.71 -4.56 -21.49
N SER A 25 4.29 -3.37 -21.94
CA SER A 25 4.58 -2.11 -21.23
C SER A 25 3.49 -1.80 -20.22
N CYS A 26 3.87 -1.54 -18.97
CA CYS A 26 2.98 -1.21 -17.88
C CYS A 26 3.35 0.13 -17.24
N CYS A 27 2.38 0.75 -16.59
CA CYS A 27 2.59 1.95 -15.80
C CYS A 27 2.12 1.73 -14.36
N MET A 28 2.81 2.34 -13.40
CA MET A 28 2.42 2.40 -11.99
C MET A 28 2.56 3.84 -11.49
N LEU A 29 1.64 4.25 -10.62
CA LEU A 29 1.68 5.56 -9.99
C LEU A 29 2.45 5.47 -8.67
N LEU A 30 3.37 6.39 -8.44
CA LEU A 30 3.94 6.63 -7.12
C LEU A 30 3.28 7.88 -6.53
N CYS A 31 2.61 7.68 -5.41
CA CYS A 31 1.81 8.71 -4.75
C CYS A 31 2.37 9.01 -3.37
N GLU A 32 2.39 10.29 -3.00
CA GLU A 32 2.40 10.68 -1.60
C GLU A 32 0.99 10.56 -1.04
N VAL A 33 0.88 9.92 0.12
CA VAL A 33 -0.41 9.60 0.74
C VAL A 33 -0.40 10.08 2.19
N ALA A 34 -1.30 11.00 2.51
CA ALA A 34 -1.49 11.48 3.87
C ALA A 34 -2.40 10.51 4.65
N LEU A 35 -1.79 9.52 5.32
CA LEU A 35 -2.54 8.50 6.06
C LEU A 35 -3.30 9.06 7.28
N GLY A 36 -2.77 10.10 7.93
CA GLY A 36 -3.37 10.69 9.13
C GLY A 36 -3.53 9.68 10.27
N ASN A 37 -4.55 9.87 11.11
CA ASN A 37 -4.96 8.84 12.05
C ASN A 37 -5.59 7.67 11.28
N THR A 38 -5.21 6.47 11.66
CA THR A 38 -5.43 5.27 10.86
C THR A 38 -6.20 4.23 11.65
N HIS A 39 -7.28 3.74 11.08
CA HIS A 39 -7.96 2.54 11.56
C HIS A 39 -7.15 1.30 11.21
N MET A 40 -6.64 0.60 12.22
CA MET A 40 -5.82 -0.61 12.02
C MET A 40 -6.69 -1.85 11.88
N VAL A 41 -6.48 -2.63 10.81
CA VAL A 41 -7.17 -3.92 10.60
C VAL A 41 -6.15 -5.06 10.58
N THR A 42 -6.38 -6.04 11.45
CA THR A 42 -5.51 -7.21 11.62
C THR A 42 -6.11 -8.50 11.06
N ASP A 43 -7.38 -8.47 10.66
CA ASP A 43 -8.10 -9.60 10.07
C ASP A 43 -8.83 -9.15 8.80
N LYS A 44 -8.44 -9.68 7.64
CA LYS A 44 -9.03 -9.33 6.34
C LYS A 44 -10.43 -9.90 6.12
N THR A 45 -10.82 -10.89 6.93
CA THR A 45 -12.16 -11.50 6.89
C THR A 45 -13.15 -10.76 7.77
N SER A 46 -12.66 -9.88 8.65
CA SER A 46 -13.51 -9.05 9.50
C SER A 46 -14.44 -8.16 8.66
N SER A 47 -15.62 -7.87 9.21
CA SER A 47 -16.51 -6.84 8.67
C SER A 47 -15.81 -5.49 8.57
N ASP A 48 -14.90 -5.19 9.50
CA ASP A 48 -14.21 -3.91 9.62
C ASP A 48 -13.29 -3.63 8.42
N TYR A 49 -12.68 -4.69 7.86
CA TYR A 49 -11.91 -4.58 6.62
C TYR A 49 -12.74 -4.01 5.46
N ARG A 50 -13.99 -4.47 5.34
CA ARG A 50 -14.91 -4.15 4.23
C ARG A 50 -15.87 -3.00 4.56
N ALA A 51 -15.98 -2.62 5.84
CA ALA A 51 -16.88 -1.58 6.29
C ALA A 51 -16.52 -0.23 5.67
N GLN A 52 -17.51 0.64 5.51
CA GLN A 52 -17.24 2.03 5.17
C GLN A 52 -16.39 2.67 6.28
N LEU A 53 -15.39 3.45 5.89
CA LEU A 53 -14.55 4.15 6.87
C LEU A 53 -15.35 5.30 7.49
N ASP A 54 -15.40 5.36 8.81
CA ASP A 54 -15.94 6.49 9.55
C ASP A 54 -14.91 7.62 9.56
N THR A 55 -14.99 8.49 8.55
CA THR A 55 -14.02 9.58 8.31
C THR A 55 -14.07 10.68 9.38
N SER A 56 -15.03 10.63 10.31
CA SER A 56 -15.06 11.50 11.47
C SER A 56 -14.05 11.08 12.56
N LYS A 57 -13.57 9.83 12.53
CA LYS A 57 -12.64 9.26 13.51
C LYS A 57 -11.26 8.97 12.93
N ASP A 58 -11.24 8.33 11.76
CA ASP A 58 -10.03 7.85 11.12
C ASP A 58 -9.95 8.39 9.69
N GLN A 59 -8.82 8.95 9.29
CA GLN A 59 -8.64 9.48 7.93
C GLN A 59 -8.20 8.41 6.93
N SER A 60 -7.71 7.27 7.39
CA SER A 60 -7.41 6.12 6.54
C SER A 60 -7.61 4.81 7.28
N ARG A 61 -7.55 3.70 6.55
CA ARG A 61 -7.46 2.36 7.10
C ARG A 61 -6.19 1.70 6.62
N THR A 62 -5.46 1.07 7.54
CA THR A 62 -4.27 0.28 7.21
C THR A 62 -4.51 -1.16 7.60
N ALA A 63 -4.38 -2.06 6.63
CA ALA A 63 -4.31 -3.49 6.89
C ALA A 63 -2.85 -3.93 6.81
N HIS A 64 -2.30 -4.41 7.92
CA HIS A 64 -0.93 -4.88 7.91
C HIS A 64 -0.78 -6.19 7.18
N GLY A 65 0.36 -6.34 6.48
CA GLY A 65 0.77 -7.56 5.83
C GLY A 65 1.50 -8.52 6.77
N SER A 66 1.46 -9.81 6.46
CA SER A 66 2.39 -10.80 7.00
C SER A 66 3.81 -10.64 6.44
N SER A 67 3.95 -9.96 5.31
CA SER A 67 5.22 -9.52 4.72
C SER A 67 5.23 -8.00 4.55
N ILE A 68 6.35 -7.36 4.88
CA ILE A 68 6.53 -5.90 4.80
C ILE A 68 7.92 -5.56 4.25
N PRO A 69 8.10 -4.40 3.59
CA PRO A 69 9.43 -3.85 3.37
C PRO A 69 10.15 -3.65 4.70
N ASP A 70 11.44 -4.02 4.79
CA ASP A 70 12.21 -3.88 6.01
C ASP A 70 12.27 -2.39 6.45
N PRO A 71 11.67 -2.04 7.60
CA PRO A 71 11.53 -0.66 8.01
C PRO A 71 12.87 0.03 8.30
N ARG A 72 13.95 -0.73 8.53
CA ARG A 72 15.30 -0.20 8.77
C ARG A 72 15.86 0.55 7.57
N TYR A 73 15.38 0.25 6.37
CA TYR A 73 15.78 0.88 5.11
C TYR A 73 14.75 1.90 4.61
N THR A 74 13.81 2.31 5.47
CA THR A 74 12.89 3.40 5.13
C THR A 74 13.63 4.73 5.17
N ILE A 75 13.62 5.46 4.06
CA ILE A 75 14.10 6.84 4.01
C ILE A 75 12.97 7.78 4.40
N ILE A 76 13.27 8.76 5.24
CA ILE A 76 12.34 9.84 5.61
C ILE A 76 12.88 11.12 5.00
N ARG A 77 12.09 11.74 4.11
CA ARG A 77 12.42 13.04 3.52
C ARG A 77 12.19 14.16 4.53
N ASP A 78 12.79 15.33 4.31
CA ASP A 78 12.57 16.52 5.15
C ASP A 78 11.09 16.94 5.26
N SER A 79 10.29 16.60 4.24
CA SER A 79 8.84 16.79 4.23
C SER A 79 8.07 15.83 5.15
N GLY A 80 8.74 14.87 5.79
CA GLY A 80 8.13 13.80 6.58
C GLY A 80 7.64 12.60 5.77
N VAL A 81 7.75 12.64 4.45
CA VAL A 81 7.35 11.52 3.56
C VAL A 81 8.26 10.31 3.81
N ARG A 82 7.64 9.15 4.01
CA ARG A 82 8.33 7.87 4.25
C ARG A 82 8.38 7.08 2.95
N MET A 83 9.58 6.66 2.56
CA MET A 83 9.84 5.86 1.36
C MET A 83 10.43 4.51 1.78
N PRO A 84 9.64 3.42 1.75
CA PRO A 84 10.12 2.09 2.09
C PRO A 84 10.98 1.54 0.95
N LEU A 85 12.26 1.25 1.24
CA LEU A 85 13.23 0.73 0.26
C LEU A 85 13.82 -0.62 0.68
N GLY A 86 13.38 -1.17 1.80
CA GLY A 86 13.88 -2.44 2.32
C GLY A 86 13.41 -3.63 1.50
N GLU A 87 14.17 -4.72 1.57
CA GLU A 87 13.72 -6.03 1.09
C GLU A 87 12.47 -6.48 1.86
N ILE A 88 11.67 -7.34 1.23
CA ILE A 88 10.45 -7.86 1.83
C ILE A 88 10.82 -8.92 2.86
N ILE A 89 10.43 -8.67 4.12
CA ILE A 89 10.66 -9.56 5.26
C ILE A 89 9.34 -9.97 5.91
N ALA A 90 9.34 -11.09 6.63
CA ALA A 90 8.19 -11.48 7.45
C ALA A 90 7.97 -10.48 8.59
N CYS A 91 6.73 -10.00 8.73
CA CYS A 91 6.31 -9.16 9.83
C CYS A 91 6.20 -9.98 11.12
N LYS A 92 7.11 -9.73 12.08
CA LYS A 92 7.15 -10.47 13.35
C LYS A 92 5.84 -10.42 14.12
N ASN A 93 5.14 -9.30 14.07
CA ASN A 93 3.87 -9.10 14.78
C ASN A 93 2.68 -9.79 14.11
N ALA A 94 2.82 -10.26 12.87
CA ALA A 94 1.76 -10.93 12.12
C ALA A 94 1.82 -12.46 12.23
N GLN A 95 2.85 -13.03 12.87
CA GLN A 95 3.10 -14.48 12.90
C GLN A 95 1.98 -15.29 13.59
N HIS A 96 1.22 -14.66 14.49
CA HIS A 96 0.15 -15.33 15.25
C HIS A 96 -1.25 -15.08 14.68
N LEU A 97 -1.36 -14.33 13.58
CA LEU A 97 -2.64 -13.94 13.00
C LEU A 97 -2.97 -14.85 11.81
N THR A 98 -4.19 -15.39 11.76
CA THR A 98 -4.61 -16.42 10.80
C THR A 98 -5.18 -15.88 9.49
N HIS A 99 -5.61 -14.62 9.47
CA HIS A 99 -6.35 -14.02 8.34
C HIS A 99 -5.76 -12.67 7.90
N VAL A 100 -4.46 -12.50 8.02
CA VAL A 100 -3.77 -11.26 7.63
C VAL A 100 -3.71 -11.13 6.10
N CYS A 101 -3.62 -9.88 5.63
CA CYS A 101 -3.17 -9.60 4.28
C CYS A 101 -1.74 -10.12 4.08
N THR A 102 -1.37 -10.51 2.86
CA THR A 102 0.02 -10.93 2.60
C THR A 102 0.97 -9.72 2.64
N HIS A 103 0.49 -8.57 2.18
CA HIS A 103 1.25 -7.31 2.16
C HIS A 103 0.39 -6.19 2.75
N ASN A 104 1.03 -5.08 3.15
CA ASN A 104 0.28 -3.93 3.65
C ASN A 104 -0.70 -3.40 2.60
N GLU A 105 -1.83 -2.87 3.07
CA GLU A 105 -2.77 -2.05 2.28
C GLU A 105 -3.06 -0.78 3.03
N TYR A 106 -3.01 0.32 2.30
CA TYR A 106 -3.46 1.62 2.77
C TYR A 106 -4.70 1.99 1.97
N ILE A 107 -5.79 2.23 2.69
CA ILE A 107 -7.13 2.44 2.12
C ILE A 107 -7.58 3.83 2.51
N ILE A 108 -7.78 4.67 1.51
CA ILE A 108 -8.04 6.10 1.66
C ILE A 108 -9.47 6.37 1.19
N ALA A 109 -10.22 7.18 1.96
CA ALA A 109 -11.59 7.55 1.60
C ALA A 109 -11.64 8.88 0.82
N ASP A 110 -10.83 9.86 1.20
CA ASP A 110 -10.78 11.19 0.56
C ASP A 110 -9.60 11.31 -0.41
N SER A 111 -9.89 11.64 -1.67
CA SER A 111 -8.87 11.82 -2.70
C SER A 111 -7.96 13.02 -2.45
N SER A 112 -8.38 13.99 -1.62
CA SER A 112 -7.55 15.14 -1.23
C SER A 112 -6.28 14.72 -0.47
N GLN A 113 -6.26 13.50 0.09
CA GLN A 113 -5.13 12.93 0.83
C GLN A 113 -4.04 12.34 -0.09
N ILE A 114 -4.21 12.37 -1.41
CA ILE A 114 -3.31 11.70 -2.36
C ILE A 114 -2.76 12.72 -3.36
N VAL A 115 -1.43 12.71 -3.50
CA VAL A 115 -0.72 13.47 -4.54
C VAL A 115 0.09 12.52 -5.40
N ILE A 116 -0.24 12.44 -6.69
CA ILE A 116 0.58 11.69 -7.66
C ILE A 116 1.89 12.46 -7.87
N ARG A 117 3.02 11.82 -7.60
CA ARG A 117 4.36 12.41 -7.79
C ARG A 117 5.03 11.92 -9.06
N TYR A 118 4.86 10.64 -9.38
CA TYR A 118 5.50 10.04 -10.53
C TYR A 118 4.59 9.03 -11.21
N ILE A 119 4.78 8.89 -12.52
CA ILE A 119 4.31 7.77 -13.31
C ILE A 119 5.56 6.98 -13.71
N VAL A 120 5.63 5.72 -13.30
CA VAL A 120 6.74 4.82 -13.61
C VAL A 120 6.29 3.89 -14.71
N GLN A 121 6.94 3.96 -15.87
CA GLN A 121 6.78 2.98 -16.94
C GLN A 121 7.83 1.88 -16.78
N PHE A 122 7.42 0.62 -16.93
CA PHE A 122 8.29 -0.55 -16.91
C PHE A 122 7.81 -1.60 -17.91
N VAL A 123 8.68 -2.56 -18.22
CA VAL A 123 8.42 -3.63 -19.20
C VAL A 123 8.41 -4.99 -18.49
N ARG A 124 7.55 -5.89 -18.95
CA ARG A 124 7.44 -7.29 -18.53
C ARG A 124 7.68 -8.22 -19.71
#